data_AF-A0A431MPA3-F1
#
_entry.id   AF-A0A431MPA3-F1
#
_cell.length_a   1.000
_cell.length_b   1.000
_cell.length_c   1.000
_cell.angle_alpha   90.00
_cell.angle_beta   90.00
_cell.angle_gamma   90.00
#
_symmetry.space_group_name_H-M   'P 1'
#
loop_
_entity.id
_entity.type
_entity.pdbx_description
1 polymer ?
#
loop_
_entity_poly.entity_id
_entity_poly.type
_entity_poly.pdbx_seq_one_letter_code
_entity_poly.pdbx_strand_id
1 'polypeptide(L)'
;MDRSFNFGFSLKGSKWYGKKDVLGIATVWNDISPLHKTFLQNGGYGFIIGDGKLNKGLENIFETYYAASVTSNFFLSFDYQLIINPGYNRDRGPASVFGVRAHIEW
;
A
#
# COMPACT_ATOMS: atom_id res chain seq x y z
N MET A 1 -12.06 -17.31 -4.25
CA MET A 1 -11.83 -16.31 -3.21
C MET A 1 -10.47 -15.68 -3.45
N ASP A 2 -10.44 -14.36 -3.49
CA ASP A 2 -9.19 -13.60 -3.46
C ASP A 2 -8.59 -13.75 -2.06
N ARG A 3 -7.27 -13.65 -1.95
CA ARG A 3 -6.55 -13.86 -0.69
C ARG A 3 -5.68 -12.67 -0.41
N SER A 4 -5.81 -12.14 0.79
CA SER A 4 -4.99 -11.03 1.26
C SER A 4 -4.43 -11.35 2.64
N PHE A 5 -3.14 -11.09 2.82
CA PHE A 5 -2.48 -11.12 4.11
C PHE A 5 -1.82 -9.76 4.34
N ASN A 6 -2.04 -9.17 5.50
CA ASN A 6 -1.49 -7.86 5.84
C ASN A 6 -0.89 -7.90 7.24
N PHE A 7 0.14 -7.11 7.45
CA PHE A 7 0.85 -7.02 8.71
C PHE A 7 1.48 -5.64 8.85
N GLY A 8 1.41 -5.04 10.04
CA GLY A 8 1.98 -3.72 10.27
C GLY A 8 2.27 -3.43 11.73
N PHE A 9 3.20 -2.51 11.94
CA PHE A 9 3.60 -2.00 13.23
C PHE A 9 3.64 -0.48 13.21
N SER A 10 3.35 0.13 14.35
CA SER A 10 3.53 1.57 14.56
C SER A 10 4.17 1.83 15.92
N LEU A 11 5.02 2.85 15.95
CA LEU A 11 5.81 3.26 17.09
C LEU A 11 5.53 4.73 17.36
N LYS A 12 5.00 5.03 18.54
CA LYS A 12 4.83 6.41 19.01
C LYS A 12 6.19 6.97 19.43
N GLY A 13 6.46 8.19 19.00
CA GLY A 13 7.66 8.96 19.32
C GLY A 13 7.85 9.09 20.83
N SER A 14 9.10 8.93 21.26
CA SER A 14 9.53 9.21 22.63
C SER A 14 10.40 10.48 22.65
N LYS A 15 11.15 10.73 23.73
CA LYS A 15 11.93 11.97 23.97
C LYS A 15 12.86 12.42 22.82
N TRP A 16 13.10 11.60 21.80
CA TRP A 16 14.03 11.88 20.69
C TRP A 16 13.35 12.43 19.42
N TYR A 17 12.05 12.20 19.21
CA TYR A 17 11.37 12.47 17.93
C TYR A 17 10.02 13.20 18.08
N GLY A 18 9.83 14.00 19.12
CA GLY A 18 8.53 14.61 19.43
C GLY A 18 7.61 13.65 20.17
N LYS A 19 6.98 14.11 21.26
CA LYS A 19 6.22 13.24 22.20
C LYS A 19 4.96 12.60 21.59
N LYS A 20 4.50 13.08 20.44
CA LYS A 20 3.23 12.67 19.81
C LYS A 20 3.41 12.15 18.38
N ASP A 21 4.62 12.10 17.88
CA ASP A 21 4.90 11.68 16.51
C ASP A 21 4.69 10.16 16.39
N VAL A 22 4.50 9.65 15.17
CA VAL A 22 4.30 8.22 14.93
C VAL A 22 5.11 7.79 13.71
N LEU A 23 5.91 6.74 13.86
CA LEU A 23 6.54 6.04 12.75
C LEU A 23 5.81 4.72 12.51
N GLY A 24 5.43 4.44 11.27
CA GLY A 24 4.74 3.22 10.89
C GLY A 24 5.44 2.47 9.76
N ILE A 25 5.25 1.16 9.75
CA ILE A 25 5.68 0.26 8.69
C ILE A 25 4.64 -0.83 8.50
N ALA A 26 4.32 -1.17 7.25
CA ALA A 26 3.36 -2.20 6.93
C ALA A 26 3.74 -2.94 5.65
N THR A 27 3.21 -4.16 5.53
CA THR A 27 3.32 -4.98 4.33
C THR A 27 1.99 -5.65 4.03
N VAL A 28 1.66 -5.76 2.76
CA VAL A 28 0.45 -6.40 2.26
C VAL A 28 0.81 -7.33 1.11
N TRP A 29 0.22 -8.51 1.14
CA TRP A 29 0.35 -9.55 0.14
C TRP A 29 -1.03 -9.87 -0.41
N ASN A 30 -1.29 -9.56 -1.68
CA ASN A 30 -2.55 -9.78 -2.34
C ASN A 30 -2.40 -10.80 -3.47
N ASP A 31 -3.36 -11.73 -3.54
CA ASP A 31 -3.50 -12.68 -4.65
C ASP A 31 -4.95 -12.72 -5.16
N ILE A 32 -5.09 -12.79 -6.48
CA ILE A 32 -6.38 -12.95 -7.16
C ILE A 32 -6.79 -14.40 -7.26
N SER A 33 -8.09 -14.62 -7.14
CA SER A 33 -8.71 -15.92 -7.24
C SER A 33 -8.46 -16.60 -8.58
N PRO A 34 -8.43 -17.94 -8.63
CA PRO A 34 -8.22 -18.68 -9.87
C PRO A 34 -9.24 -18.37 -10.97
N LEU A 35 -10.52 -18.11 -10.61
CA LEU A 35 -11.58 -17.76 -11.57
C LEU A 35 -11.33 -16.40 -12.22
N HIS A 36 -11.02 -15.38 -11.41
CA HIS A 36 -10.69 -14.04 -11.92
C HIS A 36 -9.42 -14.06 -12.78
N LYS A 37 -8.43 -14.86 -12.37
CA LYS A 37 -7.23 -15.13 -13.18
C LYS A 37 -7.59 -15.68 -14.56
N THR A 38 -8.40 -16.73 -14.64
CA THR A 38 -8.78 -17.34 -15.92
C THR A 38 -9.53 -16.35 -16.81
N PHE A 39 -10.41 -15.53 -16.24
CA PHE A 39 -11.11 -14.47 -16.97
C PHE A 39 -10.14 -13.46 -17.61
N LEU A 40 -9.18 -12.94 -16.83
CA LEU A 40 -8.16 -12.02 -17.35
C LEU A 40 -7.25 -12.70 -18.38
N GLN A 41 -6.79 -13.93 -18.12
CA GLN A 41 -5.94 -14.69 -19.06
C GLN A 41 -6.59 -14.94 -20.42
N ASN A 42 -7.92 -15.04 -20.47
CA ASN A 42 -8.70 -15.17 -21.69
C ASN A 42 -8.93 -13.82 -22.41
N GLY A 43 -8.26 -12.75 -21.99
CA GLY A 43 -8.37 -11.42 -22.58
C GLY A 43 -9.52 -10.58 -22.02
N GLY A 44 -10.13 -11.00 -20.91
CA GLY A 44 -11.15 -10.22 -20.22
C GLY A 44 -10.58 -8.94 -19.60
N TYR A 45 -11.38 -7.88 -19.59
CA TYR A 45 -11.07 -6.63 -18.89
C TYR A 45 -11.86 -6.58 -17.59
N GLY A 46 -11.17 -6.41 -16.46
CA GLY A 46 -11.80 -6.15 -15.18
C GLY A 46 -12.07 -4.66 -14.99
N PHE A 47 -12.87 -4.31 -13.98
CA PHE A 47 -13.17 -2.91 -13.65
C PHE A 47 -11.91 -2.10 -13.29
N ILE A 48 -10.93 -2.73 -12.63
CA ILE A 48 -9.68 -2.09 -12.15
C ILE A 48 -8.46 -2.52 -12.98
N ILE A 49 -8.53 -3.65 -13.69
CA ILE A 49 -7.39 -4.24 -14.42
C ILE A 49 -7.74 -4.39 -15.89
N GLY A 50 -7.06 -3.60 -16.73
CA GLY A 50 -7.27 -3.57 -18.17
C GLY A 50 -6.16 -4.21 -19.01
N ASP A 51 -5.39 -5.14 -18.45
CA ASP A 51 -4.21 -5.71 -19.14
C ASP A 51 -4.55 -6.85 -20.11
N GLY A 52 -5.78 -7.36 -20.11
CA GLY A 52 -6.12 -8.60 -20.81
C GLY A 52 -5.27 -9.76 -20.28
N LYS A 53 -4.47 -10.39 -21.16
CA LYS A 53 -3.66 -11.58 -20.82
C LYS A 53 -2.52 -11.23 -19.86
N LEU A 54 -2.82 -11.33 -18.57
CA LEU A 54 -1.95 -11.01 -17.45
C LEU A 54 -0.78 -12.00 -17.24
N ASN A 55 0.46 -11.48 -17.11
CA ASN A 55 1.59 -12.22 -16.55
C ASN A 55 1.52 -12.21 -15.01
N LYS A 56 0.78 -13.17 -14.45
CA LYS A 56 0.41 -13.18 -13.03
C LYS A 56 1.63 -13.13 -12.10
N GLY A 57 1.61 -12.18 -11.17
CA GLY A 57 2.45 -12.11 -9.98
C GLY A 57 1.59 -11.94 -8.72
N LEU A 58 2.17 -12.28 -7.57
CA LEU A 58 1.61 -11.87 -6.29
C LEU A 58 1.91 -10.38 -6.12
N GLU A 59 0.90 -9.60 -5.78
CA GLU A 59 1.07 -8.17 -5.52
C GLU A 59 1.55 -7.98 -4.09
N ASN A 60 2.68 -7.31 -3.92
CA ASN A 60 3.26 -7.04 -2.61
C ASN A 60 3.34 -5.53 -2.44
N ILE A 61 2.86 -5.00 -1.33
CA ILE A 61 2.94 -3.59 -1.02
C ILE A 61 3.70 -3.45 0.28
N PHE A 62 4.79 -2.68 0.26
CA PHE A 62 5.48 -2.24 1.46
C PHE A 62 5.16 -0.76 1.68
N GLU A 63 4.81 -0.39 2.89
CA GLU A 63 4.50 0.99 3.29
C GLU A 63 5.37 1.39 4.49
N THR A 64 5.87 2.62 4.48
CA THR A 64 6.37 3.28 5.69
C THR A 64 5.95 4.73 5.71
N TYR A 65 5.57 5.22 6.88
CA TYR A 65 5.14 6.60 7.05
C TYR A 65 5.67 7.20 8.35
N TYR A 66 5.83 8.52 8.35
CA TYR A 66 6.12 9.31 9.55
C TYR A 66 5.07 10.39 9.71
N ALA A 67 4.37 10.41 10.84
CA ALA A 67 3.39 11.41 11.22
C ALA A 67 3.97 12.34 12.29
N ALA A 68 4.20 13.60 11.95
CA ALA A 68 4.66 14.63 12.86
C ALA A 68 3.48 15.33 13.54
N SER A 69 3.53 15.48 14.87
CA SER A 69 2.62 16.37 15.59
C SER A 69 3.15 17.80 15.51
N VAL A 70 2.66 18.54 14.52
CA VAL A 70 3.07 19.94 14.28
C VAL A 70 2.48 20.85 15.35
N THR A 71 1.23 20.62 15.74
CA THR A 71 0.61 21.22 16.93
C THR A 71 -0.18 20.15 17.70
N SER A 72 -0.82 20.53 18.81
CA SER A 72 -1.69 19.62 19.57
C SER A 72 -2.86 19.06 18.77
N ASN A 73 -3.28 19.77 17.72
CA ASN A 73 -4.48 19.52 16.94
C ASN A 73 -4.16 19.33 15.45
N PHE A 74 -2.89 19.42 15.05
CA PHE A 74 -2.47 19.33 13.66
C PHE A 74 -1.35 18.32 13.50
N PHE A 75 -1.57 17.33 12.64
CA PHE A 75 -0.61 16.30 12.28
C PHE A 75 -0.34 16.32 10.79
N LEU A 76 0.93 16.20 10.43
CA LEU A 76 1.37 16.11 9.04
C LEU A 76 2.16 14.82 8.86
N SER A 77 1.74 13.99 7.92
CA SER A 77 2.38 12.71 7.64
C SER A 77 2.97 12.67 6.24
N PHE A 78 4.16 12.09 6.14
CA PHE A 78 4.80 11.69 4.89
C PHE A 78 4.74 10.18 4.77
N ASP A 79 4.38 9.68 3.60
CA ASP A 79 4.17 8.27 3.31
C ASP A 79 4.97 7.84 2.08
N TYR A 80 5.51 6.63 2.13
CA TYR A 80 6.17 5.98 1.00
C TYR A 80 5.67 4.55 0.85
N GLN A 81 5.21 4.22 -0.36
CA GLN A 81 4.78 2.88 -0.72
C GLN A 81 5.57 2.34 -1.90
N LEU A 82 6.06 1.11 -1.76
CA LEU A 82 6.64 0.33 -2.84
C LEU A 82 5.68 -0.81 -3.18
N ILE A 83 5.16 -0.80 -4.41
CA ILE A 83 4.22 -1.80 -4.93
C ILE A 83 4.96 -2.68 -5.92
N ILE A 84 5.07 -3.97 -5.64
CA ILE A 84 5.67 -4.97 -6.53
C ILE A 84 4.55 -5.73 -7.26
N ASN A 85 4.66 -5.82 -8.58
CA ASN A 85 3.64 -6.37 -9.48
C ASN A 85 2.26 -5.69 -9.32
N PRO A 86 2.14 -4.36 -9.52
CA PRO A 86 0.87 -3.65 -9.40
C PRO A 86 -0.23 -4.31 -10.24
N GLY A 87 -1.44 -4.46 -9.70
CA GLY A 87 -2.54 -5.12 -10.41
C GLY A 87 -2.24 -6.59 -10.75
N TYR A 88 -1.41 -7.24 -9.94
CA TYR A 88 -1.01 -8.64 -10.09
C TYR A 88 -0.24 -8.94 -11.38
N ASN A 89 0.33 -7.93 -12.06
CA ASN A 89 1.08 -8.09 -13.30
C ASN A 89 2.59 -7.92 -13.09
N ARG A 90 3.39 -8.95 -13.44
CA ARG A 90 4.86 -8.88 -13.40
C ARG A 90 5.45 -7.93 -14.44
N ASP A 91 4.72 -7.68 -15.53
CA ASP A 91 5.21 -6.84 -16.62
C ASP A 91 5.14 -5.34 -16.28
N ARG A 92 4.41 -4.94 -15.23
CA ARG A 92 4.27 -3.54 -14.81
C ARG A 92 5.45 -3.00 -14.00
N GLY A 93 6.39 -3.86 -13.60
CA GLY A 93 7.53 -3.47 -12.75
C GLY A 93 7.11 -2.95 -11.37
N PRO A 94 8.06 -2.62 -10.49
CA PRO A 94 7.74 -1.99 -9.21
C PRO A 94 7.28 -0.53 -9.40
N ALA A 95 6.32 -0.09 -8.58
CA ALA A 95 5.88 1.30 -8.53
C ALA A 95 6.18 1.90 -7.15
N SER A 96 6.78 3.09 -7.16
CA SER A 96 7.04 3.90 -5.97
C SER A 96 6.02 5.03 -5.88
N VAL A 97 5.28 5.11 -4.78
CA VAL A 97 4.26 6.11 -4.52
C VAL A 97 4.66 6.91 -3.29
N PHE A 98 4.60 8.24 -3.41
CA PHE A 98 4.87 9.17 -2.32
C PHE A 98 3.59 9.92 -1.96
N GLY A 99 3.31 10.02 -0.67
CA GLY A 99 2.09 10.64 -0.16
C GLY A 99 2.38 11.67 0.93
N VAL A 100 1.49 12.64 1.02
CA VAL A 100 1.42 13.57 2.16
C VAL A 100 -0.02 13.56 2.68
N ARG A 101 -0.20 13.47 3.99
CA ARG A 101 -1.50 13.47 4.66
C ARG A 101 -1.52 14.52 5.77
N ALA A 102 -2.57 15.33 5.81
CA ALA A 102 -2.83 16.26 6.90
C ALA A 102 -4.03 15.75 7.71
N HIS A 103 -3.92 15.77 9.04
CA HIS A 103 -5.01 15.46 9.96
C HIS A 103 -5.19 16.59 10.97
N ILE A 104 -6.43 17.05 11.15
CA ILE A 104 -6.77 18.17 12.01
C ILE A 104 -7.91 17.76 12.95
N GLU A 105 -7.71 17.94 14.25
CA GLU A 105 -8.70 17.69 15.30
C GLU A 105 -9.35 19.02 15.74
N TRP A 106 -10.67 19.10 15.69
CA TRP A 106 -11.46 20.30 16.02
C TRP A 106 -12.47 20.00 17.13
#